data_AF-A0A7I8D733-F1
#
_entry.id   AF-A0A7I8D733-F1
#
_cell.length_a   1.000
_cell.length_b   1.000
_cell.length_c   1.000
_cell.angle_alpha   90.00
_cell.angle_beta   90.00
_cell.angle_gamma   90.00
#
_symmetry.space_group_name_H-M   'P 1'
#
loop_
_entity.id
_entity.type
_entity.pdbx_description
1 polymer ?
#
loop_
_entity_poly.entity_id
_entity_poly.type
_entity_poly.pdbx_seq_one_letter_code
_entity_poly.pdbx_strand_id
1 'polypeptide(L)'
;MDKSSLAHTKWNCKYHIVFAPKYRRQVIYGKLKREIGKIIRELCERKGVEIVEAEACPDHIHMLVSIPPKLSVPEFMGYLKGKSSLMIFDKFANMKYRYGNRQFWSEGTMWIRWGEIRK
;
A
#
# COMPACT_ATOMS: atom_id res chain seq x y z
N MET A 1 -20.07 -12.92 0.02
CA MET A 1 -20.55 -13.03 1.42
C MET A 1 -19.30 -13.25 2.25
N ASP A 2 -18.66 -12.18 2.74
CA ASP A 2 -17.45 -12.29 3.58
C ASP A 2 -17.71 -11.44 4.83
N LYS A 3 -18.07 -12.07 5.94
CA LYS A 3 -18.29 -11.42 7.24
C LYS A 3 -17.26 -11.97 8.21
N SER A 4 -16.18 -11.24 8.43
CA SER A 4 -15.21 -11.57 9.48
C SER A 4 -15.83 -11.25 10.84
N SER A 5 -15.71 -12.17 11.80
CA SER A 5 -16.31 -12.05 13.14
C SER A 5 -15.28 -12.13 14.26
N LEU A 6 -15.33 -11.16 15.17
CA LEU A 6 -14.86 -11.27 16.55
C LEU A 6 -16.11 -11.42 17.43
N ALA A 7 -15.95 -11.93 18.65
CA ALA A 7 -17.02 -12.43 19.53
C ALA A 7 -18.36 -11.66 19.56
N HIS A 8 -18.38 -10.34 19.27
CA HIS A 8 -19.61 -9.54 19.18
C HIS A 8 -19.72 -8.58 17.97
N THR A 9 -18.81 -8.63 16.99
CA THR A 9 -18.79 -7.66 15.89
C THR A 9 -18.59 -8.35 14.54
N LYS A 10 -19.51 -8.10 13.60
CA LYS A 10 -19.36 -8.46 12.18
C LYS A 10 -18.96 -7.20 11.42
N TRP A 11 -17.87 -7.25 10.66
CA TRP A 11 -17.44 -6.13 9.82
C TRP A 11 -17.17 -6.55 8.38
N ASN A 12 -17.32 -5.59 7.47
CA ASN A 12 -16.93 -5.69 6.07
C ASN A 12 -16.29 -4.36 5.66
N CYS A 13 -15.12 -4.07 6.22
CA CYS A 13 -14.42 -2.80 6.03
C CYS A 13 -13.43 -2.95 4.88
N LYS A 14 -13.96 -2.93 3.64
CA LYS A 14 -13.16 -2.91 2.42
C LYS A 14 -12.88 -1.46 2.01
N TYR A 15 -11.61 -1.15 1.76
CA TYR A 15 -11.14 0.18 1.38
C TYR A 15 -10.42 0.10 0.04
N HIS A 16 -10.82 0.96 -0.90
CA HIS A 16 -10.05 1.18 -2.12
C HIS A 16 -9.02 2.27 -1.85
N ILE A 17 -7.73 1.92 -1.96
CA ILE A 17 -6.59 2.76 -1.64
C ILE A 17 -5.77 2.96 -2.91
N VAL A 18 -5.44 4.21 -3.19
CA VAL A 18 -4.54 4.60 -4.30
C VAL A 18 -3.39 5.45 -3.79
N PHE A 19 -2.16 5.09 -4.16
CA PHE A 19 -0.96 5.89 -3.86
C PHE A 19 0.09 5.74 -4.96
N ALA A 20 0.89 6.80 -5.14
CA ALA A 20 1.84 6.93 -6.24
C ALA A 20 3.28 7.16 -5.76
N PRO A 21 4.30 6.63 -6.48
CA PRO A 21 5.69 7.02 -6.29
C PRO A 21 5.88 8.52 -6.54
N LYS A 22 6.83 9.15 -5.83
CA LYS A 22 7.09 10.58 -5.96
C LYS A 22 7.76 10.89 -7.31
N TYR A 23 7.10 11.70 -8.14
CA TYR A 23 7.61 12.30 -9.40
C TYR A 23 8.71 11.47 -10.11
N ARG A 24 9.98 11.87 -9.95
CA ARG A 24 11.17 11.31 -10.61
C ARG A 24 11.46 9.83 -10.31
N ARG A 25 10.65 9.17 -9.47
CA ARG A 25 10.76 7.75 -9.12
C ARG A 25 9.85 6.84 -9.94
N GLN A 26 8.94 7.38 -10.75
CA GLN A 26 8.07 6.60 -11.65
C GLN A 26 8.87 5.69 -12.61
N VAL A 27 9.98 6.20 -13.16
CA VAL A 27 10.86 5.43 -14.06
C VAL A 27 11.43 4.19 -13.37
N ILE A 28 11.85 4.31 -12.12
CA ILE A 28 12.41 3.18 -11.36
C ILE A 28 11.30 2.27 -10.87
N TYR A 29 10.18 2.85 -10.43
CA TYR A 29 9.01 2.10 -10.03
C TYR A 29 8.52 1.15 -11.14
N GLY A 30 8.49 1.57 -12.40
CA GLY A 30 8.15 0.68 -13.53
C GLY A 30 9.06 -0.55 -13.63
N LYS A 31 10.36 -0.40 -13.35
CA LYS A 31 11.34 -1.51 -13.32
C LYS A 31 11.20 -2.40 -12.09
N LEU A 32 10.81 -1.82 -10.96
CA LEU A 32 10.77 -2.49 -9.66
C LEU A 32 9.37 -2.95 -9.24
N LYS A 33 8.33 -2.72 -10.06
CA LYS A 33 6.92 -2.97 -9.74
C LYS A 33 6.66 -4.34 -9.10
N ARG A 34 7.33 -5.38 -9.60
CA ARG A 34 7.18 -6.76 -9.11
C ARG A 34 7.72 -6.92 -7.69
N GLU A 35 8.90 -6.37 -7.43
CA GLU A 35 9.53 -6.44 -6.10
C GLU A 35 8.82 -5.54 -5.09
N ILE A 36 8.39 -4.35 -5.51
CA ILE A 36 7.57 -3.44 -4.71
C ILE A 36 6.25 -4.13 -4.31
N GLY A 37 5.59 -4.82 -5.25
CA GLY A 37 4.39 -5.58 -4.98
C GLY A 37 4.60 -6.72 -3.97
N LYS A 38 5.77 -7.37 -3.96
CA LYS A 38 6.10 -8.38 -2.93
C LYS A 38 6.25 -7.74 -1.55
N ILE A 39 6.96 -6.62 -1.46
CA ILE A 39 7.15 -5.87 -0.20
C ILE A 39 5.80 -5.42 0.37
N ILE A 40 4.89 -4.92 -0.48
CA ILE A 40 3.56 -4.47 -0.04
C ILE A 40 2.73 -5.65 0.49
N ARG A 41 2.71 -6.79 -0.21
CA ARG A 41 2.00 -8.00 0.26
C ARG A 41 2.51 -8.45 1.63
N GLU A 42 3.82 -8.54 1.79
CA GLU A 42 4.44 -8.92 3.06
C GLU A 42 4.07 -7.94 4.20
N LEU A 43 4.04 -6.64 3.94
CA LEU A 43 3.65 -5.64 4.95
C LEU A 43 2.17 -5.70 5.31
N CYS A 44 1.29 -6.02 4.35
CA CYS A 44 -0.14 -6.24 4.62
C CYS A 44 -0.34 -7.48 5.49
N GLU A 45 0.31 -8.60 5.16
CA GLU A 45 0.27 -9.84 5.94
C GLU A 45 0.72 -9.61 7.38
N ARG A 46 1.84 -8.89 7.58
CA ARG A 46 2.36 -8.54 8.93
C ARG A 46 1.37 -7.73 9.77
N LYS A 47 0.47 -6.95 9.14
CA LYS A 47 -0.56 -6.16 9.83
C LYS A 47 -1.92 -6.86 9.90
N GLY A 48 -2.04 -8.08 9.35
CA GLY A 48 -3.30 -8.80 9.25
C GLY A 48 -4.31 -8.07 8.36
N VAL A 49 -3.84 -7.33 7.36
CA VAL A 49 -4.67 -6.68 6.35
C VAL A 49 -4.74 -7.60 5.14
N GLU A 50 -5.96 -7.95 4.75
CA GLU A 50 -6.19 -8.81 3.59
C GLU A 50 -6.26 -7.98 2.32
N ILE A 51 -5.54 -8.39 1.29
CA ILE A 51 -5.60 -7.78 -0.04
C ILE A 51 -6.62 -8.54 -0.87
N VAL A 52 -7.74 -7.88 -1.20
CA VAL A 52 -8.80 -8.45 -2.04
C VAL A 52 -8.41 -8.33 -3.51
N GLU A 53 -7.96 -7.14 -3.92
CA GLU A 53 -7.45 -6.88 -5.27
C GLU A 53 -6.27 -5.91 -5.18
N ALA A 54 -5.27 -6.06 -6.05
CA ALA A 54 -4.19 -5.10 -6.16
C ALA A 54 -3.61 -5.07 -7.57
N GLU A 55 -3.44 -3.87 -8.10
CA GLU A 55 -2.87 -3.60 -9.41
C GLU A 55 -1.76 -2.57 -9.30
N ALA A 56 -0.60 -2.90 -9.87
CA ALA A 56 0.53 -1.99 -10.01
C ALA A 56 0.49 -1.34 -11.40
N CYS A 57 -0.23 -0.21 -11.50
CA CYS A 57 -0.26 0.64 -12.69
C CYS A 57 1.12 1.28 -12.93
N PRO A 58 1.42 1.87 -14.10
CA PRO A 58 2.74 2.44 -14.42
C PRO A 58 3.19 3.59 -13.52
N ASP A 59 2.26 4.37 -13.00
CA ASP A 59 2.49 5.64 -12.29
C ASP A 59 1.91 5.65 -10.87
N HIS A 60 1.13 4.63 -10.48
CA HIS A 60 0.51 4.47 -9.16
C HIS A 60 0.15 3.00 -8.86
N ILE A 61 -0.27 2.71 -7.61
CA ILE A 61 -0.79 1.41 -7.18
C ILE A 61 -2.25 1.58 -6.78
N HIS A 62 -3.11 0.68 -7.27
CA HIS A 62 -4.49 0.50 -6.85
C HIS A 62 -4.60 -0.74 -5.97
N MET A 63 -5.25 -0.64 -4.82
CA MET A 63 -5.52 -1.81 -3.99
C MET A 63 -6.87 -1.72 -3.29
N LEU A 64 -7.61 -2.83 -3.31
CA LEU A 64 -8.77 -3.06 -2.48
C LEU A 64 -8.35 -3.93 -1.29
N VAL A 65 -8.44 -3.39 -0.08
CA VAL A 65 -8.02 -4.10 1.13
C VAL A 65 -9.13 -4.19 2.16
N SER A 66 -9.18 -5.31 2.87
CA SER A 66 -10.00 -5.49 4.06
C SER A 66 -9.15 -5.19 5.29
N ILE A 67 -9.45 -4.07 5.95
CA ILE A 67 -8.72 -3.62 7.15
C ILE A 67 -9.52 -4.00 8.39
N PRO A 68 -8.93 -4.69 9.39
CA PRO A 68 -9.59 -4.97 10.65
C PRO A 68 -10.04 -3.68 11.36
N PRO A 69 -11.22 -3.62 11.99
CA PRO A 69 -11.75 -2.40 12.61
C PRO A 69 -10.91 -1.88 13.78
N LYS A 70 -10.03 -2.72 14.33
CA LYS A 70 -9.03 -2.37 15.34
C LYS A 70 -7.85 -1.55 14.80
N LEU A 71 -7.66 -1.50 13.48
CA LEU A 71 -6.55 -0.83 12.83
C LEU A 71 -7.06 0.42 12.09
N SER A 72 -6.48 1.57 12.43
CA SER A 72 -6.83 2.85 11.81
C SER A 72 -6.27 2.94 10.39
N VAL A 73 -7.08 3.41 9.43
CA VAL A 73 -6.67 3.51 8.01
C VAL A 73 -5.49 4.47 7.81
N PRO A 74 -5.48 5.70 8.37
CA PRO A 74 -4.30 6.58 8.33
C PRO A 74 -3.05 5.96 8.93
N GLU A 75 -3.18 5.24 10.05
CA GLU A 75 -2.06 4.58 10.72
C GLU A 75 -1.48 3.46 9.85
N PHE A 76 -2.35 2.60 9.30
CA PHE A 76 -1.95 1.55 8.37
C PHE A 76 -1.23 2.13 7.15
N MET A 77 -1.75 3.22 6.59
CA MET A 77 -1.14 3.87 5.42
C MET A 77 0.21 4.52 5.73
N GLY A 78 0.36 5.14 6.90
CA GLY A 78 1.63 5.65 7.39
C GLY A 78 2.68 4.52 7.54
N TYR A 79 2.27 3.40 8.16
CA TYR A 79 3.11 2.21 8.27
C TYR A 79 3.50 1.65 6.90
N LEU A 80 2.52 1.43 6.01
CA LEU A 80 2.72 0.81 4.70
C LEU A 80 3.69 1.65 3.85
N LYS A 81 3.42 2.94 3.69
CA LYS A 81 4.27 3.85 2.89
C LYS A 81 5.66 4.03 3.52
N GLY A 82 5.74 4.14 4.85
CA GLY A 82 7.00 4.31 5.57
C GLY A 82 7.91 3.08 5.48
N LYS A 83 7.40 1.90 5.87
CA LYS A 83 8.18 0.64 5.87
C LYS A 83 8.53 0.18 4.46
N SER A 84 7.61 0.29 3.50
CA SER A 84 7.92 -0.04 2.11
C SER A 84 9.02 0.85 1.55
N SER A 85 8.99 2.17 1.82
CA SER A 85 10.08 3.07 1.39
C SER A 85 11.42 2.59 1.92
N LEU A 86 11.50 2.27 3.23
CA LEU A 86 12.74 1.77 3.84
C LEU A 86 13.22 0.47 3.19
N MET A 87 12.35 -0.53 3.01
CA MET A 87 12.70 -1.81 2.40
C MET A 87 13.14 -1.67 0.94
N ILE A 88 12.50 -0.76 0.19
CA ILE A 88 12.90 -0.44 -1.18
C ILE A 88 14.30 0.19 -1.20
N PHE A 89 14.58 1.17 -0.34
CA PHE A 89 15.91 1.77 -0.30
C PHE A 89 17.00 0.83 0.20
N ASP A 90 16.65 -0.12 1.06
CA ASP A 90 17.57 -1.15 1.57
C ASP A 90 17.93 -2.18 0.50
N LYS A 91 16.91 -2.76 -0.17
CA LYS A 91 17.13 -3.70 -1.29
C LYS A 91 17.80 -3.07 -2.50
N PHE A 92 17.57 -1.78 -2.74
CA PHE A 92 18.09 -1.07 -3.90
C PHE A 92 18.95 0.12 -3.46
N ALA A 93 20.02 -0.18 -2.71
CA ALA A 93 20.94 0.79 -2.10
C ALA A 93 21.44 1.89 -3.07
N ASN A 94 21.59 1.56 -4.37
CA ASN A 94 21.97 2.53 -5.42
C ASN A 94 20.97 3.68 -5.62
N MET A 95 19.74 3.59 -5.10
CA MET A 95 18.78 4.70 -5.11
C MET A 95 19.03 5.74 -4.01
N LYS A 96 19.68 5.36 -2.91
CA LYS A 96 19.93 6.25 -1.75
C LYS A 96 20.79 7.45 -2.13
N TYR A 97 21.74 7.26 -3.07
CA TYR A 97 22.71 8.27 -3.49
C TYR A 97 22.13 9.28 -4.50
N ARG A 98 21.11 8.90 -5.28
CA ARG A 98 20.55 9.77 -6.35
C ARG A 98 19.42 10.69 -5.92
N TYR A 99 18.74 10.42 -4.81
CA TYR A 99 17.48 11.10 -4.47
C TYR A 99 17.44 11.80 -3.11
N GLY A 100 18.53 11.78 -2.33
CA GLY A 100 18.73 12.54 -1.08
C GLY A 100 17.83 12.13 0.10
N ASN A 101 16.52 12.01 -0.10
CA ASN A 101 15.51 11.74 0.92
C ASN A 101 14.96 10.32 0.82
N ARG A 102 14.82 9.63 1.97
CA ARG A 102 14.32 8.24 2.10
C ARG A 102 12.80 8.07 1.95
N GLN A 103 12.10 9.08 1.46
CA GLN A 103 10.69 8.93 1.08
C GLN A 103 10.65 8.27 -0.29
N PHE A 104 9.83 7.26 -0.58
CA PHE A 104 9.67 6.75 -1.95
C PHE A 104 8.39 7.30 -2.60
N TRP A 105 7.31 7.29 -1.82
CA TRP A 105 5.97 7.70 -2.22
C TRP A 105 5.77 9.21 -2.17
N SER A 106 4.79 9.71 -2.91
CA SER A 106 4.37 11.11 -2.85
C SER A 106 3.69 11.42 -1.50
N GLU A 107 3.94 12.63 -1.00
CA GLU A 107 3.21 13.20 0.14
C GLU A 107 1.81 13.61 -0.35
N GLY A 108 0.78 13.42 0.48
CA GLY A 108 -0.60 13.80 0.15
C GLY A 108 -1.36 12.92 -0.85
N THR A 109 -0.69 12.06 -1.63
CA THR A 109 -1.40 11.14 -2.54
C THR A 109 -1.93 9.92 -1.77
N MET A 110 -3.16 10.04 -1.28
CA MET A 110 -3.96 8.96 -0.74
C MET A 110 -5.43 9.24 -1.08
N TRP A 111 -5.99 8.49 -2.01
CA TRP A 111 -7.43 8.49 -2.26
C TRP A 111 -8.00 7.24 -1.61
N ILE A 112 -8.93 7.43 -0.66
CA ILE A 112 -9.70 6.34 -0.05
C ILE A 112 -11.12 6.45 -0.58
N ARG A 113 -11.60 5.41 -1.26
CA ARG A 113 -13.02 5.25 -1.58
C ARG A 113 -13.61 4.14 -0.73
N TRP A 114 -14.74 4.42 -0.09
CA TRP A 114 -15.58 3.44 0.59
C TRP A 114 -16.56 2.84 -0.43
N GLY A 115 -16.70 1.51 -0.45
CA GLY A 115 -17.78 0.82 -1.17
C GLY A 115 -17.45 0.26 -2.55
N GLU A 116 -18.16 -0.82 -2.89
CA GLU A 116 -18.00 -1.77 -4.02
C GLU A 116 -17.42 -1.18 -5.31
N ILE A 117 -16.34 -1.79 -5.81
CA ILE A 117 -16.00 -1.75 -7.23
C ILE A 117 -17.06 -2.59 -7.94
N ARG A 118 -18.21 -1.98 -8.25
CA ARG A 118 -19.04 -2.49 -9.34
C ARG A 118 -18.32 -2.10 -10.63
N LYS A 119 -17.76 -3.10 -11.31
CA LYS A 119 -17.52 -3.00 -12.75
C LYS A 119 -18.85 -2.79 -13.46
#